data_AF-A0A1M5HRT9-F1
#
_entry.id   AF-A0A1M5HRT9-F1
#
_cell.length_a   1.000
_cell.length_b   1.000
_cell.length_c   1.000
_cell.angle_alpha   90.00
_cell.angle_beta   90.00
_cell.angle_gamma   90.00
#
_symmetry.space_group_name_H-M   'P 1'
#
loop_
_entity.id
_entity.type
_entity.pdbx_description
1 polymer ?
#
loop_
_entity_poly.entity_id
_entity_poly.type
_entity_poly.pdbx_seq_one_letter_code
_entity_poly.pdbx_strand_id
1 'polypeptide(L)'
;MKYFMLIVFFVLGACGNEEDIFLPKSNVTVVADIQDHSPIYIFFRPNGKDTLAEVNRKNSIISTNWILNIDKRLPLRLVIPEVMKLQQKKRIEKAHKNEKAENYYSYADTIGKNLAFIPFTDVFYKMEKPKKLTSFFYFKKNGVTQYNNKTISRKELVTVLNNKYSKDEVIFCFDKNMSFGEYVRTTVFIMGLKDVTSKKIWKDSFEFIY
;
A
#
# COMPACT_ATOMS: atom_id res chain seq x y z
N MET A 1 2.09 39.70 -49.26
CA MET A 1 3.06 39.41 -48.20
C MET A 1 2.74 38.02 -47.66
N LYS A 2 3.69 37.09 -47.79
CA LYS A 2 3.46 35.63 -47.93
C LYS A 2 3.91 34.81 -46.70
N TYR A 3 3.95 35.40 -45.51
CA TYR A 3 4.52 34.73 -44.32
C TYR A 3 3.71 34.93 -43.04
N PHE A 4 2.42 34.59 -43.06
CA PHE A 4 1.63 34.50 -41.82
C PHE A 4 0.98 33.12 -41.61
N MET A 5 1.54 32.08 -42.23
CA MET A 5 1.01 30.72 -42.17
C MET A 5 2.05 29.72 -41.64
N LEU A 6 2.83 30.10 -40.61
CA LEU A 6 3.86 29.23 -40.05
C LEU A 6 3.93 29.20 -38.52
N ILE A 7 2.82 29.43 -37.81
CA ILE A 7 2.77 29.34 -36.33
C ILE A 7 1.51 28.60 -35.87
N VAL A 8 1.18 27.45 -36.45
CA VAL A 8 0.10 26.59 -35.90
C VAL A 8 0.40 25.10 -36.12
N PHE A 9 1.59 24.61 -35.75
CA PHE A 9 1.84 23.15 -35.83
C PHE A 9 2.78 22.57 -34.75
N PHE A 10 2.83 23.15 -33.55
CA PHE A 10 3.72 22.67 -32.48
C PHE A 10 3.06 22.40 -31.12
N VAL A 11 1.79 21.96 -31.07
CA VAL A 11 1.10 21.71 -29.77
C VAL A 11 0.59 20.26 -29.58
N LEU A 12 0.93 19.30 -30.42
CA LEU A 12 0.41 17.91 -30.29
C LEU A 12 1.47 16.88 -29.88
N GLY A 13 2.37 17.25 -28.96
CA GLY A 13 3.46 16.40 -28.49
C GLY A 13 3.35 15.89 -27.04
N ALA A 14 2.15 15.88 -26.44
CA ALA A 14 1.96 15.38 -25.07
C ALA A 14 0.91 14.27 -25.02
N CYS A 15 1.06 13.24 -25.87
CA CYS A 15 0.59 11.91 -25.48
C CYS A 15 1.58 11.39 -24.44
N GLY A 16 1.31 11.64 -23.16
CA GLY A 16 1.97 10.87 -22.11
C GLY A 16 1.66 9.40 -22.37
N ASN A 17 2.65 8.52 -22.30
CA ASN A 17 2.41 7.09 -22.39
C ASN A 17 1.34 6.73 -21.36
N GLU A 18 0.14 6.35 -21.80
CA GLU A 18 -0.90 5.84 -20.92
C GLU A 18 -0.41 4.48 -20.42
N GLU A 19 0.11 4.47 -19.21
CA GLU A 19 0.62 3.26 -18.59
C GLU A 19 -0.46 2.62 -17.74
N ASP A 20 -0.91 1.45 -18.17
CA ASP A 20 -1.89 0.67 -17.43
C ASP A 20 -1.35 0.21 -16.08
N ILE A 21 -2.08 0.54 -15.01
CA ILE A 21 -1.81 0.03 -13.67
C ILE A 21 -2.94 -0.87 -13.20
N PHE A 22 -2.63 -2.12 -12.85
CA PHE A 22 -3.63 -3.05 -12.34
C PHE A 22 -3.77 -2.90 -10.83
N LEU A 23 -4.78 -2.16 -10.37
CA LEU A 23 -5.02 -1.98 -8.94
C LEU A 23 -5.39 -3.30 -8.23
N PRO A 24 -5.02 -3.44 -6.94
CA PRO A 24 -5.56 -4.45 -6.06
C PRO A 24 -7.08 -4.38 -6.01
N LYS A 25 -7.72 -5.50 -5.65
CA LYS A 25 -9.17 -5.62 -5.54
C LYS A 25 -9.53 -6.20 -4.19
N SER A 26 -10.53 -5.64 -3.54
CA SER A 26 -11.17 -6.17 -2.33
C SER A 26 -12.68 -5.91 -2.39
N ASN A 27 -13.44 -6.47 -1.46
CA ASN A 27 -14.90 -6.46 -1.49
C ASN A 27 -15.54 -5.53 -0.43
N VAL A 28 -14.74 -4.71 0.23
CA VAL A 28 -15.15 -3.78 1.28
C VAL A 28 -14.40 -2.47 1.09
N THR A 29 -15.08 -1.35 1.27
CA THR A 29 -14.48 -0.01 1.32
C THR A 29 -14.01 0.30 2.75
N VAL A 30 -12.72 0.60 2.92
CA VAL A 30 -12.14 1.06 4.19
C VAL A 30 -12.28 2.58 4.31
N VAL A 31 -11.75 3.31 3.33
CA VAL A 31 -11.98 4.75 3.16
C VAL A 31 -12.47 5.00 1.74
N ALA A 32 -13.55 5.78 1.59
CA ALA A 32 -14.25 5.96 0.31
C ALA A 32 -13.71 7.14 -0.51
N ASP A 33 -13.24 8.20 0.14
CA ASP A 33 -12.85 9.44 -0.51
C ASP A 33 -11.72 10.15 0.24
N ILE A 34 -10.82 10.79 -0.50
CA ILE A 34 -9.67 11.54 0.00
C ILE A 34 -9.56 12.84 -0.78
N GLN A 35 -9.75 13.96 -0.09
CA GLN A 35 -9.58 15.30 -0.66
C GLN A 35 -8.11 15.74 -0.61
N ASP A 36 -7.73 16.70 -1.44
CA ASP A 36 -6.38 17.29 -1.50
C ASP A 36 -5.26 16.23 -1.52
N HIS A 37 -5.16 15.52 -2.64
CA HIS A 37 -4.24 14.41 -2.77
C HIS A 37 -3.35 14.50 -4.01
N SER A 38 -2.17 13.92 -3.87
CA SER A 38 -1.22 13.70 -4.94
C SER A 38 -1.14 12.20 -5.28
N PRO A 39 -1.37 11.81 -6.55
CA PRO A 39 -1.27 10.42 -6.96
C PRO A 39 0.18 10.04 -7.27
N ILE A 40 0.67 8.98 -6.63
CA ILE A 40 1.98 8.39 -6.89
C ILE A 40 1.76 7.00 -7.48
N TYR A 41 2.43 6.69 -8.58
CA TYR A 41 2.27 5.42 -9.28
C TYR A 41 3.52 4.55 -9.13
N ILE A 42 3.32 3.26 -8.88
CA ILE A 42 4.36 2.23 -8.88
C ILE A 42 3.96 1.15 -9.89
N PHE A 43 4.60 1.19 -11.06
CA PHE A 43 4.27 0.33 -12.20
C PHE A 43 5.03 -0.99 -12.16
N PHE A 44 4.38 -2.03 -12.64
CA PHE A 44 5.01 -3.31 -12.92
C PHE A 44 5.73 -3.25 -14.27
N ARG A 45 7.04 -3.51 -14.26
CA ARG A 45 7.84 -3.62 -15.49
C ARG A 45 8.45 -5.01 -15.62
N PRO A 46 8.19 -5.73 -16.73
CA PRO A 46 8.97 -6.91 -17.06
C PRO A 46 10.45 -6.54 -17.22
N ASN A 47 11.35 -7.33 -16.63
CA ASN A 47 12.80 -7.18 -16.81
C ASN A 47 13.43 -8.57 -17.01
N GLY A 48 13.41 -9.05 -18.25
CA GLY A 48 13.85 -10.40 -18.58
C GLY A 48 13.02 -11.46 -17.85
N LYS A 49 13.67 -12.23 -16.95
CA LYS A 49 13.01 -13.24 -16.10
C LYS A 49 12.55 -12.70 -14.74
N ASP A 50 12.78 -11.41 -14.45
CA ASP A 50 12.39 -10.76 -13.19
C ASP A 50 11.45 -9.58 -13.48
N THR A 51 11.15 -8.80 -12.44
CA THR A 51 10.27 -7.64 -12.47
C THR A 51 10.96 -6.44 -11.83
N LEU A 52 10.67 -5.24 -12.31
CA LEU A 52 11.04 -3.98 -11.68
C LEU A 52 9.79 -3.23 -11.21
N ALA A 53 9.92 -2.54 -10.09
CA ALA A 53 8.94 -1.58 -9.59
C ALA A 53 9.39 -0.17 -10.03
N GLU A 54 8.69 0.42 -11.00
CA GLU A 54 9.02 1.76 -11.50
C GLU A 54 8.15 2.81 -10.80
N VAL A 55 8.77 3.77 -10.11
CA VAL A 55 8.05 4.79 -9.32
C VAL A 55 7.99 6.11 -10.08
N ASN A 56 6.78 6.61 -10.34
CA ASN A 56 6.59 7.97 -10.84
C ASN A 56 6.65 8.97 -9.68
N ARG A 57 7.85 9.53 -9.45
CA ARG A 57 8.11 10.48 -8.36
C ARG A 57 7.68 11.92 -8.65
N LYS A 58 7.29 12.23 -9.91
CA LYS A 58 7.03 13.61 -10.36
C LYS A 58 5.84 14.26 -9.63
N ASN A 59 4.93 13.45 -9.10
CA ASN A 59 3.71 13.90 -8.43
C ASN A 59 3.78 13.79 -6.89
N SER A 60 4.95 13.97 -6.27
CA SER A 60 5.11 13.79 -4.80
C SER A 60 5.08 15.12 -4.02
N ILE A 61 3.93 15.80 -3.99
CA ILE A 61 3.75 17.07 -3.27
C ILE A 61 3.59 16.81 -1.77
N ILE A 62 4.55 17.24 -0.96
CA ILE A 62 4.71 16.82 0.44
C ILE A 62 3.57 17.30 1.36
N SER A 63 2.95 18.44 1.05
CA SER A 63 1.88 19.07 1.83
C SER A 63 0.50 18.44 1.66
N THR A 64 0.30 17.57 0.66
CA THR A 64 -1.00 16.95 0.35
C THR A 64 -1.06 15.52 0.88
N ASN A 65 -2.27 14.93 0.92
CA ASN A 65 -2.40 13.48 1.07
C ASN A 65 -1.68 12.77 -0.09
N TRP A 66 -1.10 11.59 0.15
CA TRP A 66 -0.52 10.77 -0.92
C TRP A 66 -1.36 9.53 -1.15
N ILE A 67 -1.72 9.29 -2.41
CA ILE A 67 -2.38 8.06 -2.84
C ILE A 67 -1.39 7.28 -3.68
N LEU A 68 -0.90 6.18 -3.14
CA LEU A 68 -0.02 5.26 -3.84
C LEU A 68 -0.87 4.24 -4.61
N ASN A 69 -0.89 4.41 -5.93
CA ASN A 69 -1.41 3.47 -6.90
C ASN A 69 -0.30 2.49 -7.25
N ILE A 70 -0.43 1.24 -6.79
CA ILE A 70 0.63 0.23 -6.93
C ILE A 70 0.07 -0.96 -7.71
N ASP A 71 0.80 -1.41 -8.73
CA ASP A 71 0.40 -2.56 -9.50
C ASP A 71 0.35 -3.82 -8.61
N LYS A 72 -0.82 -4.47 -8.59
CA LYS A 72 -1.11 -5.63 -7.75
C LYS A 72 -0.16 -6.81 -7.95
N ARG A 73 0.52 -6.89 -9.10
CA ARG A 73 1.41 -8.01 -9.47
C ARG A 73 2.79 -7.90 -8.83
N LEU A 74 3.18 -6.70 -8.41
CA LEU A 74 4.50 -6.48 -7.83
C LEU A 74 4.67 -7.24 -6.50
N PRO A 75 5.79 -7.94 -6.27
CA PRO A 75 6.06 -8.59 -4.99
C PRO A 75 6.46 -7.56 -3.93
N LEU A 76 6.15 -7.83 -2.66
CA LEU A 76 6.45 -6.92 -1.54
C LEU A 76 7.94 -6.59 -1.42
N ARG A 77 8.84 -7.53 -1.76
CA ARG A 77 10.30 -7.31 -1.78
C ARG A 77 10.74 -6.15 -2.68
N LEU A 78 9.95 -5.80 -3.69
CA LEU A 78 10.21 -4.67 -4.59
C LEU A 78 9.41 -3.42 -4.19
N VAL A 79 8.16 -3.60 -3.78
CA VAL A 79 7.25 -2.50 -3.45
C VAL A 79 7.64 -1.80 -2.15
N ILE A 80 7.78 -2.56 -1.07
CA ILE A 80 7.94 -1.99 0.27
C ILE A 80 9.20 -1.13 0.41
N PRO A 81 10.36 -1.50 -0.17
CA PRO A 81 11.52 -0.61 -0.18
C PRO A 81 11.27 0.76 -0.82
N GLU A 82 10.51 0.82 -1.92
CA GLU A 82 10.16 2.10 -2.56
C GLU A 82 9.15 2.90 -1.72
N VAL A 83 8.17 2.22 -1.11
CA VAL A 83 7.24 2.86 -0.15
C VAL A 83 8.01 3.46 1.02
N MET A 84 8.96 2.72 1.60
CA MET A 84 9.78 3.18 2.72
C MET A 84 10.57 4.44 2.35
N LYS A 85 11.17 4.50 1.15
CA LYS A 85 11.87 5.70 0.65
C LYS A 85 10.93 6.90 0.54
N LEU A 86 9.71 6.70 0.02
CA LEU A 86 8.69 7.74 -0.07
C LEU A 86 8.26 8.23 1.33
N GLN A 87 7.92 7.31 2.24
CA GLN A 87 7.57 7.66 3.62
C GLN A 87 8.69 8.42 4.31
N GLN A 88 9.94 7.99 4.14
CA GLN A 88 11.10 8.67 4.72
C GLN A 88 11.22 10.09 4.19
N LYS A 89 11.12 10.29 2.86
CA LYS A 89 11.12 11.63 2.25
C LYS A 89 10.07 12.54 2.91
N LYS A 90 8.82 12.07 3.05
CA LYS A 90 7.73 12.84 3.67
C LYS A 90 7.98 13.12 5.16
N ARG A 91 8.59 12.18 5.90
CA ARG A 91 8.85 12.29 7.33
C ARG A 91 10.00 13.26 7.65
N ILE A 92 11.06 13.29 6.82
CA ILE A 92 12.23 14.15 7.04
C ILE A 92 12.05 15.58 6.54
N GLU A 93 11.20 15.79 5.53
CA GLU A 93 10.93 17.13 4.99
C GLU A 93 10.24 17.99 6.06
N LYS A 94 10.88 19.09 6.43
CA LYS A 94 10.36 20.04 7.41
C LYS A 94 9.72 21.27 6.76
N ALA A 95 10.15 21.64 5.56
CA ALA A 95 9.61 22.78 4.84
C ALA A 95 8.22 22.44 4.25
N HIS A 96 7.23 23.31 4.47
CA HIS A 96 5.85 23.15 3.99
C HIS A 96 5.19 21.82 4.39
N LYS A 97 5.60 21.24 5.52
CA LYS A 97 5.02 20.00 6.04
C LYS A 97 3.60 20.28 6.54
N ASN A 98 2.64 19.50 6.03
CA ASN A 98 1.32 19.41 6.61
C ASN A 98 1.26 18.18 7.52
N GLU A 99 1.19 18.37 8.83
CA GLU A 99 1.16 17.25 9.79
C GLU A 99 -0.14 16.43 9.71
N LYS A 100 -1.20 16.99 9.10
CA LYS A 100 -2.46 16.30 8.86
C LYS A 100 -2.47 15.51 7.56
N ALA A 101 -1.47 15.67 6.70
CA ALA A 101 -1.40 14.96 5.44
C ALA A 101 -1.05 13.49 5.65
N GLU A 102 -1.92 12.61 5.16
CA GLU A 102 -1.82 11.16 5.33
C GLU A 102 -1.39 10.47 4.04
N ASN A 103 -1.10 9.18 4.14
CA ASN A 103 -0.70 8.33 3.03
C ASN A 103 -1.63 7.12 2.94
N TYR A 104 -2.02 6.80 1.71
CA TYR A 104 -3.04 5.81 1.40
C TYR A 104 -2.60 4.90 0.27
N TYR A 105 -2.88 3.60 0.39
CA TYR A 105 -2.85 2.69 -0.76
C TYR A 105 -4.23 2.69 -1.42
N SER A 106 -4.28 2.79 -2.74
CA SER A 106 -5.52 2.66 -3.49
C SER A 106 -5.82 1.20 -3.85
N TYR A 107 -7.10 0.83 -3.86
CA TYR A 107 -7.60 -0.43 -4.41
C TYR A 107 -9.03 -0.26 -4.95
N ALA A 108 -9.46 -1.16 -5.81
CA ALA A 108 -10.84 -1.17 -6.30
C ALA A 108 -11.73 -2.02 -5.38
N ASP A 109 -12.79 -1.42 -4.84
CA ASP A 109 -13.88 -2.15 -4.19
C ASP A 109 -14.76 -2.79 -5.28
N THR A 110 -14.74 -4.11 -5.36
CA THR A 110 -15.47 -4.87 -6.38
C THR A 110 -16.98 -4.93 -6.12
N ILE A 111 -17.42 -4.75 -4.86
CA ILE A 111 -18.85 -4.74 -4.52
C ILE A 111 -19.39 -3.32 -4.63
N GLY A 112 -18.73 -2.36 -4.00
CA GLY A 112 -19.10 -0.93 -4.06
C GLY A 112 -18.88 -0.29 -5.42
N LYS A 113 -18.06 -0.91 -6.28
CA LYS A 113 -17.69 -0.44 -7.63
C LYS A 113 -17.04 0.96 -7.61
N ASN A 114 -16.25 1.23 -6.58
CA ASN A 114 -15.55 2.50 -6.38
C ASN A 114 -14.05 2.27 -6.09
N LEU A 115 -13.28 3.35 -6.20
CA LEU A 115 -11.93 3.40 -5.63
C LEU A 115 -12.06 3.49 -4.10
N ALA A 116 -11.18 2.80 -3.40
CA ALA A 116 -11.13 2.79 -1.94
C ALA A 116 -9.68 2.82 -1.47
N PHE A 117 -9.49 3.20 -0.20
CA PHE A 117 -8.18 3.55 0.31
C PHE A 117 -7.86 2.89 1.66
N ILE A 118 -6.62 2.43 1.80
CA ILE A 118 -6.06 1.90 3.05
C ILE A 118 -5.07 2.91 3.62
N PRO A 119 -5.34 3.50 4.80
CA PRO A 119 -4.37 4.38 5.45
C PRO A 119 -3.13 3.60 5.88
N PHE A 120 -1.95 4.15 5.62
CA PHE A 120 -0.67 3.55 6.03
C PHE A 120 0.36 4.57 6.57
N THR A 121 -0.07 5.80 6.88
CA THR A 121 0.80 6.87 7.43
C THR A 121 1.63 6.39 8.63
N ASP A 122 0.94 5.72 9.56
CA ASP A 122 1.48 5.27 10.83
C ASP A 122 1.97 3.81 10.78
N VAL A 123 2.14 3.24 9.59
CA VAL A 123 2.72 1.90 9.41
C VAL A 123 4.24 2.02 9.27
N PHE A 124 4.97 1.21 10.03
CA PHE A 124 6.43 1.14 10.04
C PHE A 124 6.92 -0.20 9.52
N TYR A 125 7.40 -0.21 8.28
CA TYR A 125 7.90 -1.41 7.63
C TYR A 125 9.31 -1.80 8.09
N LYS A 126 9.55 -3.11 8.21
CA LYS A 126 10.84 -3.73 8.52
C LYS A 126 11.11 -4.87 7.55
N MET A 127 12.19 -4.77 6.77
CA MET A 127 12.61 -5.81 5.80
C MET A 127 13.46 -6.91 6.47
N GLU A 128 13.02 -7.39 7.63
CA GLU A 128 13.72 -8.40 8.43
C GLU A 128 12.72 -9.28 9.18
N LYS A 129 13.18 -10.40 9.73
CA LYS A 129 12.38 -11.22 10.64
C LYS A 129 12.32 -10.54 12.02
N PRO A 130 11.16 -10.51 12.72
CA PRO A 130 11.08 -9.97 14.06
C PRO A 130 12.05 -10.70 15.02
N LYS A 131 12.82 -9.93 15.80
CA LYS A 131 13.84 -10.44 16.74
C LYS A 131 13.25 -10.90 18.08
N LYS A 132 12.10 -10.35 18.48
CA LYS A 132 11.42 -10.69 19.74
C LYS A 132 10.38 -11.80 19.52
N LEU A 133 10.27 -12.70 20.49
CA LEU A 133 9.24 -13.76 20.57
C LEU A 133 7.90 -13.20 21.08
N THR A 134 7.41 -12.12 20.47
CA THR A 134 6.01 -11.68 20.65
C THR A 134 5.11 -12.52 19.74
N SER A 135 3.82 -12.61 20.08
CA SER A 135 2.87 -13.33 19.23
C SER A 135 2.80 -12.67 17.85
N PHE A 136 2.99 -13.46 16.79
CA PHE A 136 3.00 -12.93 15.43
C PHE A 136 2.11 -13.75 14.49
N PHE A 137 1.42 -13.03 13.62
CA PHE A 137 0.77 -13.60 12.46
C PHE A 137 1.70 -13.53 11.28
N TYR A 138 1.89 -14.65 10.59
CA TYR A 138 2.64 -14.69 9.34
C TYR A 138 1.74 -15.06 8.18
N PHE A 139 1.54 -14.11 7.27
CA PHE A 139 0.77 -14.28 6.05
C PHE A 139 1.73 -14.68 4.93
N LYS A 140 1.69 -15.95 4.56
CA LYS A 140 2.50 -16.50 3.49
C LYS A 140 1.85 -16.25 2.14
N LYS A 141 2.67 -16.29 1.08
CA LYS A 141 2.18 -16.40 -0.29
C LYS A 141 1.19 -17.57 -0.41
N ASN A 142 0.18 -17.44 -1.28
CA ASN A 142 -0.91 -18.40 -1.48
C ASN A 142 -1.97 -18.45 -0.35
N GLY A 143 -1.97 -17.47 0.56
CA GLY A 143 -3.04 -17.30 1.55
C GLY A 143 -2.91 -18.17 2.81
N VAL A 144 -1.81 -18.90 2.99
CA VAL A 144 -1.54 -19.63 4.23
C VAL A 144 -1.26 -18.64 5.35
N THR A 145 -2.00 -18.75 6.45
CA THR A 145 -1.78 -17.93 7.65
C THR A 145 -1.20 -18.80 8.75
N GLN A 146 -0.18 -18.29 9.43
CA GLN A 146 0.39 -18.91 10.62
C GLN A 146 0.24 -17.98 11.82
N TYR A 147 0.05 -18.56 13.00
CA TYR A 147 0.17 -17.89 14.28
C TYR A 147 1.20 -18.64 15.11
N ASN A 148 2.28 -17.97 15.52
CA ASN A 148 3.40 -18.58 16.25
C ASN A 148 3.90 -19.88 15.60
N ASN A 149 4.17 -19.84 14.28
CA ASN A 149 4.59 -20.96 13.42
C ASN A 149 3.56 -22.08 13.18
N LYS A 150 2.39 -22.06 13.83
CA LYS A 150 1.31 -23.03 13.56
C LYS A 150 0.39 -22.49 12.48
N THR A 151 0.13 -23.29 11.44
CA THR A 151 -0.88 -22.95 10.43
C THR A 151 -2.26 -22.89 11.07
N ILE A 152 -3.00 -21.83 10.78
CA ILE A 152 -4.35 -21.60 11.30
C ILE A 152 -5.33 -21.33 10.15
N SER A 153 -6.58 -21.73 10.35
CA SER A 153 -7.70 -21.40 9.49
C SER A 153 -8.10 -19.93 9.63
N ARG A 154 -8.89 -19.44 8.67
CA ARG A 154 -9.48 -18.09 8.73
C ARG A 154 -10.38 -17.90 9.95
N LYS A 155 -11.11 -18.94 10.36
CA LYS A 155 -11.96 -18.90 11.56
C LYS A 155 -11.11 -18.72 12.82
N GLU A 156 -10.03 -19.50 12.94
CA GLU A 156 -9.08 -19.36 14.04
C GLU A 156 -8.40 -17.99 14.05
N LEU A 157 -8.00 -17.46 12.89
CA LEU A 157 -7.44 -16.10 12.78
C LEU A 157 -8.38 -15.05 13.39
N VAL A 158 -9.67 -15.10 13.04
CA VAL A 158 -10.69 -14.20 13.60
C VAL A 158 -10.83 -14.40 15.10
N THR A 159 -10.92 -15.65 15.56
CA THR A 159 -11.02 -15.96 17.00
C THR A 159 -9.82 -15.42 17.77
N VAL A 160 -8.61 -15.63 17.26
CA VAL A 160 -7.38 -15.16 17.89
C VAL A 160 -7.40 -13.63 17.91
N LEU A 161 -7.56 -12.94 16.78
CA LEU A 161 -7.58 -11.47 16.72
C LEU A 161 -8.67 -10.79 17.57
N ASN A 162 -9.84 -11.42 17.72
CA ASN A 162 -10.92 -10.90 18.56
C ASN A 162 -10.63 -11.09 20.06
N ASN A 163 -9.96 -12.19 20.43
CA ASN A 163 -9.51 -12.41 21.81
C ASN A 163 -8.52 -11.30 22.24
N LYS A 164 -8.53 -10.98 23.53
CA LYS A 164 -8.09 -9.71 24.13
C LYS A 164 -6.59 -9.41 23.98
N TYR A 165 -6.16 -9.00 22.78
CA TYR A 165 -4.85 -8.38 22.58
C TYR A 165 -4.88 -6.88 22.88
N SER A 166 -3.82 -6.39 23.50
CA SER A 166 -3.41 -4.99 23.47
C SER A 166 -2.63 -4.69 22.17
N LYS A 167 -2.62 -3.42 21.75
CA LYS A 167 -1.94 -2.92 20.54
C LYS A 167 -0.45 -3.33 20.46
N ASP A 168 0.18 -3.55 21.60
CA ASP A 168 1.62 -3.85 21.71
C ASP A 168 1.96 -5.35 21.62
N GLU A 169 0.96 -6.24 21.49
CA GLU A 169 1.14 -7.70 21.59
C GLU A 169 1.07 -8.46 20.27
N VAL A 170 0.68 -7.82 19.17
CA VAL A 170 0.47 -8.49 17.87
C VAL A 170 1.35 -7.87 16.80
N ILE A 171 2.21 -8.71 16.21
CA ILE A 171 3.02 -8.34 15.05
C ILE A 171 2.41 -8.98 13.79
N PHE A 172 2.30 -8.20 12.72
CA PHE A 172 1.96 -8.71 11.40
C PHE A 172 3.23 -8.88 10.56
N CYS A 173 3.41 -10.11 10.08
CA CYS A 173 4.49 -10.50 9.21
C CYS A 173 3.92 -10.93 7.85
N PHE A 174 4.57 -10.54 6.76
CA PHE A 174 4.17 -10.90 5.41
C PHE A 174 5.35 -11.49 4.64
N ASP A 175 5.08 -12.51 3.83
CA ASP A 175 6.08 -13.09 2.94
C ASP A 175 6.50 -12.06 1.89
N LYS A 176 7.81 -11.79 1.80
CA LYS A 176 8.35 -10.81 0.86
C LYS A 176 8.03 -11.10 -0.62
N ASN A 177 7.72 -12.35 -0.97
CA ASN A 177 7.37 -12.77 -2.32
C ASN A 177 5.86 -12.79 -2.57
N MET A 178 5.04 -12.47 -1.56
CA MET A 178 3.61 -12.22 -1.74
C MET A 178 3.42 -11.03 -2.69
N SER A 179 2.40 -11.11 -3.55
CA SER A 179 2.03 -9.99 -4.41
C SER A 179 1.40 -8.85 -3.61
N PHE A 180 1.57 -7.60 -4.05
CA PHE A 180 0.94 -6.45 -3.42
C PHE A 180 -0.60 -6.57 -3.40
N GLY A 181 -1.18 -7.22 -4.40
CA GLY A 181 -2.60 -7.53 -4.42
C GLY A 181 -3.05 -8.49 -3.31
N GLU A 182 -2.26 -9.51 -2.98
CA GLU A 182 -2.53 -10.40 -1.84
C GLU A 182 -2.38 -9.67 -0.50
N TYR A 183 -1.35 -8.82 -0.38
CA TYR A 183 -1.15 -7.98 0.79
C TYR A 183 -2.37 -7.09 1.05
N VAL A 184 -2.81 -6.32 0.05
CA VAL A 184 -3.99 -5.44 0.19
C VAL A 184 -5.25 -6.22 0.57
N ARG A 185 -5.53 -7.37 -0.07
CA ARG A 185 -6.68 -8.20 0.32
C ARG A 185 -6.61 -8.66 1.77
N THR A 186 -5.43 -9.05 2.22
CA THR A 186 -5.19 -9.50 3.60
C THR A 186 -5.38 -8.35 4.57
N THR A 187 -4.78 -7.19 4.29
CA THR A 187 -4.92 -5.97 5.08
C THR A 187 -6.37 -5.52 5.19
N VAL A 188 -7.11 -5.40 4.08
CA VAL A 188 -8.53 -5.00 4.09
C VAL A 188 -9.36 -6.00 4.90
N PHE A 189 -9.11 -7.30 4.76
CA PHE A 189 -9.80 -8.29 5.57
C PHE A 189 -9.56 -8.09 7.07
N ILE A 190 -8.31 -7.91 7.49
CA ILE A 190 -7.95 -7.72 8.90
C ILE A 190 -8.58 -6.43 9.43
N MET A 191 -8.52 -5.33 8.67
CA MET A 191 -9.14 -4.06 9.04
C MET A 191 -10.65 -4.18 9.18
N GLY A 192 -11.32 -4.97 8.33
CA GLY A 192 -12.76 -5.23 8.41
C GLY A 192 -13.20 -5.99 9.66
N LEU A 193 -12.29 -6.50 10.48
CA LEU A 193 -12.63 -7.15 11.75
C LEU A 193 -12.97 -6.08 12.81
N LYS A 194 -14.17 -6.19 13.41
CA LYS A 194 -14.71 -5.20 14.37
C LYS A 194 -13.74 -4.83 15.49
N ASP A 195 -13.07 -5.82 16.09
CA ASP A 195 -12.15 -5.59 17.21
C ASP A 195 -10.83 -4.96 16.77
N VAL A 196 -10.38 -5.23 15.54
CA VAL A 196 -9.18 -4.60 14.97
C VAL A 196 -9.44 -3.11 14.74
N THR A 197 -10.61 -2.78 14.19
CA THR A 197 -11.04 -1.40 13.99
C THR A 197 -11.22 -0.67 15.32
N SER A 198 -11.95 -1.26 16.28
CA SER A 198 -12.26 -0.60 17.56
C SER A 198 -11.01 -0.37 18.41
N LYS A 199 -10.04 -1.29 18.39
CA LYS A 199 -8.79 -1.20 19.15
C LYS A 199 -7.67 -0.44 18.44
N LYS A 200 -7.90 0.07 17.22
CA LYS A 200 -6.91 0.81 16.41
C LYS A 200 -5.58 0.06 16.25
N ILE A 201 -5.63 -1.27 16.08
CA ILE A 201 -4.43 -2.14 16.03
C ILE A 201 -3.48 -1.72 14.89
N TRP A 202 -4.02 -1.13 13.83
CA TRP A 202 -3.27 -0.64 12.67
C TRP A 202 -2.57 0.71 12.86
N LYS A 203 -2.87 1.45 13.92
CA LYS A 203 -2.21 2.72 14.21
C LYS A 203 -0.85 2.44 14.87
N ASP A 204 0.24 3.02 14.38
CA ASP A 204 1.62 2.80 14.85
C ASP A 204 2.08 1.33 14.76
N SER A 205 1.55 0.56 13.81
CA SER A 205 1.88 -0.85 13.66
C SER A 205 3.26 -1.03 13.01
N PHE A 206 3.99 -2.04 13.50
CA PHE A 206 5.18 -2.55 12.82
C PHE A 206 4.80 -3.72 11.92
N GLU A 207 5.15 -3.63 10.65
CA GLU A 207 4.95 -4.70 9.67
C GLU A 207 6.29 -5.25 9.20
N PHE A 208 6.46 -6.56 9.35
CA PHE A 208 7.70 -7.24 8.99
C PHE A 208 7.54 -7.98 7.67
N ILE A 209 8.47 -7.78 6.75
CA ILE A 209 8.45 -8.34 5.39
C ILE A 209 9.71 -9.17 5.21
N TYR A 210 9.61 -10.50 5.12
CA TYR A 210 10.79 -11.39 5.01
C TYR A 210 10.59 -12.66 4.18
#